data_AF-A0A929YK04-F1
#
_entry.id   AF-A0A929YK04-F1
#
_cell.length_a   1.000
_cell.length_b   1.000
_cell.length_c   1.000
_cell.angle_alpha   90.00
_cell.angle_beta   90.00
_cell.angle_gamma   90.00
#
_symmetry.space_group_name_H-M   'P 1'
#
loop_
_entity.id
_entity.type
_entity.pdbx_description
1 polymer ?
#
loop_
_entity_poly.entity_id
_entity_poly.type
_entity_poly.pdbx_seq_one_letter_code
_entity_poly.pdbx_strand_id
1 'polypeptide(L)'
;MKTTAIIAELNPFHNGHSSLFRYAKAKTGADFCIALMSGDFVQRGSAAIMEKYTRTRMALASGADLVLELPVYYSLGSAEYFAS
;
A
#
# COMPACT_ATOMS: atom_id res chain seq x y z
N MET A 1 2.19 -16.71 13.99
CA MET A 1 1.61 -15.51 13.38
C MET A 1 2.17 -15.38 11.97
N LYS A 2 1.32 -15.35 10.94
CA LYS A 2 1.67 -15.18 9.53
C LYS A 2 1.28 -13.79 9.05
N THR A 3 2.13 -13.18 8.26
CA THR A 3 1.90 -11.83 7.73
C THR A 3 2.03 -11.84 6.21
N THR A 4 1.10 -11.16 5.54
CA THR A 4 1.21 -10.83 4.11
C THR A 4 1.45 -9.35 3.96
N ALA A 5 2.16 -8.94 2.91
CA ALA A 5 2.43 -7.55 2.59
C ALA A 5 1.94 -7.23 1.17
N ILE A 6 1.40 -6.03 0.99
CA ILE A 6 0.98 -5.49 -0.29
C ILE A 6 1.72 -4.19 -0.52
N ILE A 7 2.39 -4.08 -1.66
CA ILE A 7 3.03 -2.85 -2.12
C ILE A 7 2.01 -2.11 -3.00
N ALA A 8 1.66 -0.87 -2.64
CA ALA A 8 0.61 -0.13 -3.34
C ALA A 8 0.77 1.39 -3.22
N GLU A 9 0.15 2.14 -4.13
CA GLU A 9 0.12 3.61 -4.06
C GLU A 9 -1.17 4.13 -3.41
N LEU A 10 -2.26 3.35 -3.53
CA LEU A 10 -3.60 3.69 -3.02
C LEU A 10 -4.08 5.08 -3.48
N ASN A 11 -3.96 5.37 -4.78
CA ASN A 11 -4.08 6.71 -5.35
C ASN A 11 -5.27 6.88 -6.35
N PRO A 12 -6.50 7.19 -5.88
CA PRO A 12 -6.95 7.19 -4.50
C PRO A 12 -7.26 5.78 -4.00
N PHE A 13 -7.57 5.65 -2.71
CA PHE A 13 -8.11 4.41 -2.19
C PHE A 13 -9.49 4.10 -2.81
N HIS A 14 -9.77 2.84 -3.13
CA HIS A 14 -11.04 2.40 -3.73
C HIS A 14 -11.36 0.94 -3.37
N ASN A 15 -12.58 0.49 -3.69
CA ASN A 15 -13.07 -0.85 -3.31
C ASN A 15 -12.18 -2.01 -3.77
N GLY A 16 -11.50 -1.87 -4.93
CA GLY A 16 -10.50 -2.85 -5.36
C GLY A 16 -9.38 -3.10 -4.35
N HIS A 17 -8.89 -2.05 -3.68
CA HIS A 17 -7.84 -2.17 -2.66
C HIS A 17 -8.35 -2.88 -1.39
N SER A 18 -9.56 -2.55 -0.93
CA SER A 18 -10.19 -3.24 0.20
C SER A 18 -10.41 -4.74 -0.10
N SER A 19 -10.84 -5.06 -1.31
CA SER A 19 -10.97 -6.46 -1.76
C SER A 19 -9.61 -7.16 -1.83
N LEU A 20 -8.55 -6.47 -2.26
CA LEU A 20 -7.20 -7.01 -2.31
C LEU A 20 -6.66 -7.38 -0.92
N PHE A 21 -6.83 -6.52 0.09
CA PHE A 21 -6.42 -6.84 1.47
C PHE A 21 -7.12 -8.08 2.02
N ARG A 22 -8.44 -8.18 1.82
CA ARG A 22 -9.23 -9.35 2.24
C ARG A 22 -8.80 -10.61 1.50
N TYR A 23 -8.65 -10.53 0.17
CA TYR A 23 -8.22 -11.65 -0.65
C TYR A 23 -6.82 -12.13 -0.29
N ALA A 24 -5.85 -11.23 -0.09
CA ALA A 24 -4.48 -11.58 0.25
C ALA A 24 -4.41 -12.32 1.58
N LYS A 25 -5.10 -11.85 2.63
CA LYS A 25 -5.17 -12.55 3.92
C LYS A 25 -5.78 -13.95 3.76
N ALA A 26 -6.93 -14.06 3.09
CA ALA A 26 -7.58 -15.34 2.87
C ALA A 26 -6.72 -16.32 2.05
N LYS A 27 -6.06 -15.83 0.99
CA LYS A 27 -5.27 -16.67 0.08
C LYS A 27 -3.98 -17.18 0.71
N THR A 28 -3.35 -16.37 1.57
CA THR A 28 -2.09 -16.70 2.24
C THR A 28 -2.29 -17.36 3.60
N GLY A 29 -3.50 -17.31 4.15
CA GLY A 29 -3.78 -17.70 5.54
C GLY A 29 -3.03 -16.81 6.54
N ALA A 30 -2.85 -15.53 6.21
CA ALA A 30 -2.15 -14.57 7.06
C ALA A 30 -3.10 -13.98 8.13
N ASP A 31 -2.56 -13.82 9.34
CA ASP A 31 -3.22 -13.16 10.46
C ASP A 31 -3.22 -11.63 10.26
N PHE A 32 -2.16 -11.09 9.64
CA PHE A 32 -1.97 -9.66 9.41
C PHE A 32 -1.67 -9.32 7.95
N CYS A 33 -2.12 -8.14 7.51
CA CYS A 33 -1.86 -7.54 6.22
C CYS A 33 -1.14 -6.19 6.38
N ILE A 34 0.11 -6.11 5.94
CA ILE A 34 0.88 -4.85 5.90
C ILE A 34 0.70 -4.21 4.53
N ALA A 35 0.47 -2.89 4.49
CA ALA A 35 0.56 -2.10 3.27
C ALA A 35 1.88 -1.31 3.26
N LEU A 36 2.76 -1.57 2.30
CA LEU A 36 3.91 -0.73 2.00
C LEU A 36 3.47 0.29 0.94
N MET A 37 3.25 1.52 1.37
CA MET A 37 2.57 2.54 0.57
C MET A 37 3.50 3.65 0.13
N SER A 38 3.51 4.01 -1.17
CA SER A 38 4.18 5.23 -1.63
C SER A 38 3.73 6.46 -0.83
N GLY A 39 4.68 7.31 -0.46
CA GLY A 39 4.43 8.61 0.17
C GLY A 39 3.70 9.59 -0.75
N ASP A 40 3.96 10.89 -0.63
CA ASP A 40 3.23 11.92 -1.38
C ASP A 40 3.54 11.94 -2.89
N PHE A 41 4.53 11.16 -3.33
CA PHE A 41 4.85 10.94 -4.75
C PHE A 41 4.83 9.45 -5.09
N VAL A 42 4.23 9.12 -6.23
CA VAL A 42 3.94 7.75 -6.67
C VAL A 42 4.82 7.34 -7.87
N GLN A 43 4.93 6.05 -8.15
CA GLN A 43 5.85 5.46 -9.15
C GLN A 43 5.65 6.03 -10.55
N ARG A 44 4.44 6.45 -10.88
CA ARG A 44 4.13 7.10 -12.16
C ARG A 44 4.72 8.52 -12.29
N GLY A 45 5.48 9.00 -11.31
CA GLY A 45 6.16 10.29 -11.34
C GLY A 45 5.27 11.47 -10.99
N SER A 46 4.06 11.24 -10.47
CA SER A 46 3.12 12.27 -10.07
C SER A 46 3.01 12.41 -8.55
N ALA A 47 2.50 13.55 -8.09
CA ALA A 47 2.00 13.68 -6.74
C ALA A 47 0.77 12.77 -6.55
N ALA A 48 0.62 12.20 -5.36
CA ALA A 48 -0.61 11.51 -4.98
C ALA A 48 -1.79 12.50 -4.93
N ILE A 49 -2.99 12.04 -5.29
CA ILE A 49 -4.21 12.86 -5.27
C ILE A 49 -4.64 13.26 -3.85
N MET A 50 -4.13 12.56 -2.83
CA MET A 50 -4.34 12.83 -1.41
C MET A 50 -3.04 12.59 -0.63
N GLU A 51 -2.83 13.37 0.43
CA GLU A 51 -1.69 13.19 1.34
C GLU A 51 -1.61 11.76 1.89
N LYS A 52 -0.38 11.29 2.14
CA LYS A 52 -0.13 9.93 2.64
C LYS A 52 -0.90 9.59 3.91
N TYR A 53 -1.10 10.52 4.84
CA TYR A 53 -1.85 10.25 6.08
C TYR A 53 -3.33 9.98 5.82
N THR A 54 -3.95 10.66 4.85
CA THR A 54 -5.33 10.39 4.46
C THR A 54 -5.47 9.01 3.83
N ARG A 55 -4.58 8.64 2.91
CA ARG A 55 -4.56 7.29 2.32
C ARG A 55 -4.27 6.20 3.35
N THR A 56 -3.39 6.45 4.31
CA THR A 56 -3.12 5.54 5.44
C THR A 56 -4.38 5.29 6.27
N ARG A 57 -5.13 6.33 6.64
CA ARG A 57 -6.41 6.17 7.37
C ARG A 57 -7.41 5.30 6.60
N MET A 58 -7.52 5.51 5.29
CA MET A 58 -8.39 4.72 4.41
C MET A 58 -7.97 3.24 4.36
N ALA A 59 -6.66 2.98 4.27
CA ALA A 59 -6.12 1.62 4.25
C ALA A 59 -6.39 0.86 5.55
N LEU A 60 -6.11 1.50 6.70
CA LEU A 60 -6.34 0.93 8.03
C LEU A 60 -7.82 0.63 8.27
N ALA A 61 -8.72 1.56 7.93
CA ALA A 61 -10.16 1.36 8.04
C ALA A 61 -10.69 0.23 7.13
N SER A 62 -9.90 -0.19 6.13
CA SER A 62 -10.30 -1.18 5.12
C SER A 62 -9.62 -2.54 5.26
N GLY A 63 -8.88 -2.78 6.35
CA GLY A 63 -8.37 -4.09 6.72
C GLY A 63 -6.86 -4.31 6.54
N ALA A 64 -6.08 -3.26 6.24
CA ALA A 64 -4.65 -3.27 6.52
C ALA A 64 -4.43 -3.11 8.03
N ASP A 65 -3.50 -3.88 8.59
CA ASP A 65 -3.21 -3.89 10.03
C ASP A 65 -2.04 -2.94 10.36
N LEU A 66 -1.20 -2.64 9.37
CA LEU A 66 -0.09 -1.69 9.46
C LEU A 66 0.15 -1.05 8.09
N VAL A 67 0.47 0.25 8.07
CA VAL A 67 0.90 0.96 6.87
C VAL A 67 2.30 1.51 7.10
N LEU A 68 3.22 1.17 6.21
CA LEU A 68 4.59 1.69 6.19
C LEU A 68 4.77 2.55 4.94
N GLU A 69 5.45 3.68 5.07
CA GLU A 69 5.81 4.49 3.91
C GLU A 69 6.95 3.82 3.13
N LEU A 70 6.76 3.64 1.82
CA LEU A 70 7.86 3.36 0.90
C LEU A 70 8.62 4.68 0.69
N PRO A 71 9.91 4.77 1.09
CA PRO A 71 10.66 6.01 0.97
C PRO A 71 10.66 6.54 -0.46
N VAL A 72 10.61 7.86 -0.62
CA VAL A 72 10.54 8.54 -1.92
C VAL A 72 11.65 8.11 -2.88
N TYR A 73 12.81 7.74 -2.33
CA TYR A 73 13.95 7.22 -3.06
C TYR A 73 13.62 5.96 -3.86
N TYR A 74 12.78 5.08 -3.33
CA TYR A 74 12.28 3.89 -4.01
C TYR A 74 10.97 4.16 -4.76
N SER A 75 10.07 4.97 -4.17
CA SER A 75 8.73 5.15 -4.72
C SER A 75 8.72 5.85 -6.08
N LEU A 76 9.75 6.64 -6.42
CA LEU A 76 9.94 7.27 -7.74
C LEU A 76 10.90 6.49 -8.66
N GLY A 77 11.37 5.33 -8.21
CA GLY A 77 12.23 4.46 -9.01
C GLY A 77 11.50 3.84 -10.20
N SER A 78 12.28 3.35 -11.17
CA SER A 78 11.77 2.44 -12.21
C SER A 78 11.13 1.19 -11.59
N ALA A 79 10.41 0.38 -12.36
CA ALA A 79 9.79 -0.84 -11.83
C ALA A 79 10.79 -1.78 -11.12
N GLU A 80 12.01 -1.89 -11.64
CA GLU A 80 13.09 -2.65 -11.03
C GLU A 80 13.49 -2.05 -9.67
N TYR A 81 13.68 -0.73 -9.61
CA TYR A 81 14.11 -0.04 -8.39
C TYR A 81 13.02 0.09 -7.33
N PHE A 82 11.76 0.21 -7.77
CA PHE A 82 10.60 0.24 -6.88
C PHE A 82 10.38 -1.11 -6.17
N ALA A 83 10.75 -2.22 -6.82
CA ALA A 83 10.53 -3.58 -6.33
C ALA A 83 11.75 -4.20 -5.61
N SER A 84 12.87 -3.47 -5.53
CA SER A 84 14.14 -3.95 -4.93
C SER A 84 14.09 -4.15 -3.43
#